data_AF-A0A972JWU9-F1
#
_entry.id   AF-A0A972JWU9-F1
#
_cell.length_a   1.000
_cell.length_b   1.000
_cell.length_c   1.000
_cell.angle_alpha   90.00
_cell.angle_beta   90.00
_cell.angle_gamma   90.00
#
_symmetry.space_group_name_H-M   'P 1'
#
loop_
_entity.id
_entity.type
_entity.pdbx_description
1 polymer ?
#
loop_
_entity_poly.entity_id
_entity_poly.type
_entity_poly.pdbx_seq_one_letter_code
_entity_poly.pdbx_strand_id
1 'polypeptide(L)'
;MPNWNDVHWNWGAAEEAANTLIRIANELGELRQRRGEKATLVLEEADGPYRDTFSEGFDTKDLVSRGISFDCYRLANRINSLSEQAREEQNRRERERERWREEQQKKKEREHNRSEF
;
A
#
# COMPACT_ATOMS: atom_id res chain seq x y z
N MET A 1 -0.14 32.54 7.41
CA MET A 1 0.53 31.81 8.53
C MET A 1 0.68 30.35 8.12
N PRO A 2 1.80 29.67 8.44
CA PRO A 2 2.02 28.28 8.05
C PRO A 2 1.10 27.34 8.83
N ASN A 3 0.85 26.15 8.28
CA ASN A 3 0.12 25.09 8.98
C ASN A 3 1.03 24.42 10.02
N TRP A 4 0.64 24.53 11.29
CA TRP A 4 1.38 23.97 12.43
C TRP A 4 0.99 22.54 12.79
N ASN A 5 -0.12 22.04 12.26
CA ASN A 5 -0.57 20.69 12.54
C ASN A 5 0.13 19.69 11.62
N ASP A 6 0.67 18.64 12.20
CA ASP A 6 1.24 17.53 11.44
C ASP A 6 0.15 16.71 10.75
N VAL A 7 0.55 15.96 9.74
CA VAL A 7 -0.34 15.02 9.06
C VAL A 7 -0.66 13.87 10.02
N HIS A 8 -1.95 13.68 10.32
CA HIS A 8 -2.41 12.52 11.06
C HIS A 8 -2.44 11.29 10.15
N TRP A 9 -1.36 10.51 10.21
CA TRP A 9 -1.23 9.23 9.52
C TRP A 9 -0.50 8.24 10.42
N ASN A 10 -1.03 7.02 10.58
CA ASN A 10 -0.36 5.97 11.33
C ASN A 10 0.56 5.19 10.40
N TRP A 11 1.81 5.63 10.31
CA TRP A 11 2.84 5.07 9.44
C TRP A 11 3.07 3.57 9.67
N GLY A 12 3.22 3.17 10.94
CA GLY A 12 3.48 1.78 11.31
C GLY A 12 2.32 0.87 10.95
N ALA A 13 1.08 1.28 11.27
CA ALA A 13 -0.10 0.49 10.92
C ALA A 13 -0.30 0.39 9.39
N ALA A 14 -0.01 1.45 8.64
CA ALA A 14 -0.11 1.44 7.18
C ALA A 14 0.92 0.48 6.55
N GLU A 15 2.17 0.55 6.99
CA GLU A 15 3.25 -0.34 6.54
C GLU A 15 2.95 -1.81 6.88
N GLU A 16 2.53 -2.09 8.12
CA GLU A 16 2.15 -3.43 8.57
C GLU A 16 1.00 -4.00 7.74
N ALA A 17 -0.04 -3.19 7.47
CA ALA A 17 -1.18 -3.61 6.68
C ALA A 17 -0.78 -3.94 5.23
N ALA A 18 0.01 -3.08 4.58
CA ALA A 18 0.48 -3.30 3.22
C ALA A 18 1.34 -4.57 3.12
N ASN A 19 2.28 -4.76 4.05
CA ASN A 19 3.15 -5.93 4.10
C ASN A 19 2.35 -7.22 4.36
N THR A 20 1.35 -7.16 5.24
CA THR A 20 0.47 -8.30 5.52
C THR A 20 -0.33 -8.70 4.27
N LEU A 21 -0.88 -7.74 3.53
CA LEU A 21 -1.60 -8.03 2.29
C LEU A 21 -0.70 -8.67 1.23
N ILE A 22 0.53 -8.17 1.06
CA ILE A 22 1.52 -8.76 0.15
C ILE A 22 1.84 -10.20 0.55
N ARG A 23 2.05 -10.44 1.85
CA ARG A 23 2.33 -11.79 2.36
C ARG A 23 1.17 -12.75 2.09
N ILE A 24 -0.07 -12.34 2.36
CA ILE A 24 -1.27 -13.16 2.06
C ILE A 24 -1.36 -13.46 0.56
N ALA A 25 -1.10 -12.48 -0.30
CA ALA A 25 -1.15 -12.67 -1.75
C ALA A 25 -0.11 -13.70 -2.22
N ASN A 26 1.10 -13.65 -1.67
CA ASN A 26 2.18 -14.60 -1.94
C ASN A 26 1.82 -16.01 -1.45
N GLU A 27 1.36 -16.14 -0.20
CA GLU A 27 0.92 -17.43 0.37
C GLU A 27 -0.20 -18.07 -0.46
N LEU A 28 -1.17 -17.27 -0.93
CA LEU A 28 -2.22 -17.73 -1.85
C LEU A 28 -1.65 -18.17 -3.21
N GLY A 29 -0.63 -17.48 -3.72
CA GLY A 29 0.08 -17.86 -4.94
C GLY A 29 0.74 -19.24 -4.82
N GLU A 30 1.45 -19.49 -3.71
CA GLU A 30 2.07 -20.78 -3.43
C GLU A 30 1.03 -21.90 -3.28
N LEU A 31 -0.05 -21.65 -2.53
CA LEU A 31 -1.13 -22.62 -2.36
C LEU A 31 -1.81 -22.95 -3.69
N ARG A 32 -1.99 -21.94 -4.55
CA ARG A 32 -2.55 -22.11 -5.89
C ARG A 32 -1.64 -22.99 -6.76
N GLN A 33 -0.33 -22.74 -6.74
CA GLN A 33 0.63 -23.56 -7.47
C GLN A 33 0.58 -25.03 -7.00
N ARG A 34 0.68 -25.27 -5.69
CA ARG A 34 0.60 -26.63 -5.11
C ARG A 34 -0.72 -27.33 -5.44
N ARG A 35 -1.82 -26.58 -5.47
CA ARG A 35 -3.15 -27.10 -5.86
C ARG A 35 -3.18 -27.46 -7.34
N GLY A 36 -2.59 -26.64 -8.21
CA GLY A 36 -2.48 -26.90 -9.64
C GLY A 36 -1.69 -28.17 -9.95
N GLU A 37 -0.53 -28.36 -9.30
CA GLU A 37 0.28 -29.57 -9.43
C GLU A 37 -0.51 -30.84 -9.09
N LYS A 38 -1.30 -30.81 -8.01
CA LYS A 38 -2.17 -31.93 -7.63
C LYS A 38 -3.37 -32.12 -8.57
N ALA A 39 -3.93 -31.02 -9.09
CA ALA A 39 -5.06 -31.10 -10.02
C ALA A 39 -4.65 -31.72 -11.35
N THR A 40 -3.43 -31.47 -11.83
CA THR A 40 -2.88 -32.13 -13.03
C THR A 40 -2.91 -33.65 -12.87
N LEU A 41 -2.46 -34.19 -11.73
CA LEU A 41 -2.49 -35.64 -11.47
C LEU A 41 -3.92 -36.20 -11.53
N VAL A 42 -4.88 -35.51 -10.92
CA VAL A 42 -6.29 -35.92 -10.96
C VAL A 42 -6.84 -35.90 -12.38
N LEU A 43 -6.49 -34.87 -13.16
CA LEU A 43 -6.91 -34.73 -14.55
C LEU A 43 -6.19 -35.72 -15.48
N GLU A 44 -5.03 -36.27 -15.13
CA GLU A 44 -4.39 -37.33 -15.94
C GLU A 44 -5.11 -38.67 -15.79
N GLU A 45 -5.68 -38.95 -14.62
CA GLU A 45 -6.38 -40.20 -14.32
C GLU A 45 -7.91 -40.13 -14.54
N ALA A 46 -8.49 -38.93 -14.52
CA ALA A 46 -9.93 -38.72 -14.66
C ALA A 46 -10.37 -38.70 -16.14
N ASP A 47 -11.44 -39.44 -16.41
CA ASP A 47 -12.12 -39.47 -17.71
C ASP A 47 -13.63 -39.27 -17.58
N GLY A 48 -14.26 -38.85 -18.67
CA GLY A 48 -15.70 -38.65 -18.77
C GLY A 48 -16.26 -37.54 -17.86
N PRO A 49 -17.54 -37.60 -17.47
CA PRO A 49 -18.23 -36.52 -16.75
C PRO A 49 -17.60 -36.07 -15.42
N TYR A 50 -16.85 -36.97 -14.76
CA TYR A 50 -16.12 -36.65 -13.54
C TYR A 50 -14.99 -35.65 -13.81
N ARG A 51 -14.26 -35.83 -14.92
CA ARG A 51 -13.19 -34.93 -15.36
C ARG A 51 -13.74 -33.51 -15.56
N ASP A 52 -14.86 -33.39 -16.28
CA ASP A 52 -15.46 -32.10 -16.61
C ASP A 52 -15.90 -31.37 -15.33
N THR A 53 -16.59 -32.07 -14.43
CA THR A 53 -17.05 -31.53 -13.14
C THR A 53 -15.88 -31.09 -12.26
N PHE A 54 -14.81 -31.89 -12.22
CA PHE A 54 -13.61 -31.54 -11.47
C PHE A 54 -12.91 -30.31 -12.07
N SER A 55 -12.76 -30.26 -13.39
CA SER A 55 -12.14 -29.13 -14.09
C SER A 55 -12.88 -27.83 -13.82
N GLU A 56 -14.22 -27.82 -13.96
CA GLU A 56 -15.03 -26.62 -13.71
C GLU A 56 -14.92 -26.15 -12.25
N GLY A 57 -14.97 -27.08 -11.30
CA GLY A 57 -14.81 -26.79 -9.89
C GLY A 57 -13.40 -26.26 -9.54
N PHE A 58 -12.37 -26.79 -10.20
CA PHE A 58 -11.00 -26.32 -10.07
C PHE A 58 -10.84 -24.91 -10.63
N ASP A 59 -11.30 -24.65 -11.84
CA ASP A 59 -11.18 -23.36 -12.53
C ASP A 59 -11.90 -22.26 -11.74
N THR A 60 -13.08 -22.55 -11.19
CA THR A 60 -13.82 -21.62 -10.33
C THR A 60 -13.00 -21.24 -9.09
N LYS A 61 -12.42 -22.22 -8.39
CA LYS A 61 -11.58 -21.97 -7.21
C LYS A 61 -10.30 -21.24 -7.58
N ASP A 62 -9.74 -21.53 -8.75
CA ASP A 62 -8.53 -20.87 -9.26
C ASP A 62 -8.78 -19.40 -9.54
N LEU A 63 -9.88 -19.09 -10.23
CA LEU A 63 -10.31 -17.72 -10.52
C LEU A 63 -10.53 -16.92 -9.24
N VAL A 64 -11.25 -17.47 -8.26
CA VAL A 64 -11.47 -16.81 -6.96
C VAL A 64 -10.14 -16.55 -6.25
N SER A 65 -9.23 -17.53 -6.24
CA SER A 65 -7.93 -17.37 -5.59
C SER A 65 -7.08 -16.28 -6.26
N ARG A 66 -7.10 -16.21 -7.60
CA ARG A 66 -6.44 -15.13 -8.37
C ARG A 66 -7.04 -13.76 -8.05
N GLY A 67 -8.37 -13.67 -7.97
CA GLY A 67 -9.07 -12.44 -7.61
C GLY A 67 -8.65 -11.90 -6.24
N ILE A 68 -8.59 -12.79 -5.24
CA ILE A 68 -8.16 -12.41 -3.88
C ILE A 68 -6.70 -11.94 -3.88
N SER A 69 -5.77 -12.69 -4.49
CA SER A 69 -4.37 -12.26 -4.58
C SER A 69 -4.23 -10.90 -5.26
N PHE A 70 -4.96 -10.67 -6.35
CA PHE A 70 -4.96 -9.40 -7.07
C PHE A 70 -5.46 -8.25 -6.18
N ASP A 71 -6.57 -8.45 -5.47
CA ASP A 71 -7.11 -7.44 -4.56
C ASP A 71 -6.18 -7.13 -3.41
N CYS A 72 -5.48 -8.13 -2.86
CA CYS A 72 -4.46 -7.92 -1.84
C CYS A 72 -3.33 -7.00 -2.35
N TYR A 73 -2.76 -7.28 -3.53
CA TYR A 73 -1.72 -6.42 -4.10
C TYR A 73 -2.25 -5.01 -4.42
N ARG A 74 -3.46 -4.91 -4.98
CA ARG A 74 -4.10 -3.63 -5.30
C ARG A 74 -4.29 -2.77 -4.05
N LEU A 75 -4.76 -3.37 -2.95
CA LEU A 75 -4.94 -2.67 -1.68
C LEU A 75 -3.60 -2.28 -1.03
N ALA A 76 -2.60 -3.16 -1.07
CA ALA A 76 -1.26 -2.84 -0.56
C ALA A 76 -0.65 -1.64 -1.31
N ASN A 77 -0.74 -1.64 -2.65
CA ASN A 77 -0.29 -0.52 -3.47
C ASN A 77 -1.07 0.77 -3.18
N ARG A 78 -2.37 0.66 -2.91
CA ARG A 78 -3.18 1.82 -2.53
C ARG A 78 -2.75 2.40 -1.18
N ILE A 79 -2.46 1.56 -0.19
CA ILE A 79 -1.96 2.01 1.12
C ILE A 79 -0.61 2.70 0.96
N ASN A 80 0.32 2.11 0.20
CA ASN A 80 1.63 2.70 -0.05
C ASN A 80 1.53 4.06 -0.75
N SER A 81 0.64 4.19 -1.74
CA SER A 81 0.39 5.47 -2.41
C SER A 81 -0.16 6.54 -1.47
N LEU A 82 -1.06 6.18 -0.54
CA LEU A 82 -1.60 7.11 0.45
C LEU A 82 -0.53 7.51 1.49
N SER A 83 0.31 6.57 1.91
CA SER A 83 1.47 6.88 2.77
C SER A 83 2.41 7.87 2.10
N GLU A 84 2.70 7.71 0.79
CA GLU A 84 3.56 8.66 0.07
C GLU A 84 2.94 10.06 0.02
N GLN A 85 1.65 10.16 -0.31
CA GLN A 85 0.93 11.44 -0.31
C GLN A 85 0.94 12.11 1.08
N ALA A 86 0.75 11.34 2.14
CA ALA A 86 0.84 11.84 3.51
C ALA A 86 2.25 12.41 3.80
N ARG A 87 3.30 11.77 3.27
CA ARG A 87 4.70 12.17 3.50
C ARG A 87 5.03 13.42 2.70
N GLU A 88 4.61 13.50 1.45
CA GLU A 88 4.72 14.70 0.62
C GLU A 88 4.04 15.91 1.30
N GLU A 89 2.84 15.72 1.84
CA GLU A 89 2.10 16.76 2.54
C GLU A 89 2.80 17.18 3.85
N GLN A 90 3.32 16.23 4.63
CA GLN A 90 4.11 16.54 5.83
C GLN A 90 5.34 17.36 5.46
N ASN A 91 6.10 16.93 4.46
CA ASN A 91 7.29 17.64 3.96
C ASN A 91 6.95 19.04 3.42
N ARG A 92 5.78 19.21 2.80
CA ARG A 92 5.30 20.53 2.36
C ARG A 92 5.04 21.45 3.55
N ARG A 93 4.35 20.97 4.58
CA ARG A 93 4.06 21.73 5.80
C ARG A 93 5.34 22.12 6.54
N GLU A 94 6.31 21.23 6.63
CA GLU A 94 7.61 21.50 7.24
C GLU A 94 8.36 22.62 6.52
N ARG A 95 8.44 22.56 5.19
CA ARG A 95 9.05 23.62 4.36
C ARG A 95 8.32 24.97 4.49
N GLU A 96 7.01 24.97 4.67
CA GLU A 96 6.25 26.20 4.93
C GLU A 96 6.55 26.79 6.29
N ARG A 97 6.65 25.94 7.33
CA ARG A 97 7.02 26.38 8.68
C ARG A 97 8.45 26.94 8.71
N GLU A 98 9.39 26.29 8.04
CA GLU A 98 10.77 26.74 7.93
C GLU A 98 10.87 28.11 7.25
N ARG A 99 10.29 28.25 6.04
CA ARG A 99 10.24 29.53 5.31
C ARG A 99 9.65 30.64 6.16
N TRP A 100 8.56 30.37 6.87
CA TRP A 100 7.94 31.36 7.74
C TRP A 100 8.87 31.78 8.89
N ARG A 101 9.57 30.83 9.54
CA ARG A 101 10.54 31.14 10.61
C ARG A 101 11.67 32.03 10.09
N GLU A 102 12.21 31.72 8.91
CA GLU A 102 13.24 32.55 8.27
C GLU A 102 12.75 33.96 7.96
N GLU A 103 11.52 34.10 7.43
CA GLU A 103 10.91 35.40 7.17
C GLU A 103 10.71 36.22 8.45
N GLN A 104 10.27 35.59 9.54
CA GLN A 104 10.12 36.28 10.83
C GLN A 104 11.47 36.72 11.39
N GLN A 105 12.51 35.88 11.27
CA GLN A 105 13.85 36.23 11.73
C GLN A 105 14.42 37.42 10.94
N LYS A 106 14.33 37.38 9.60
CA LYS A 106 14.75 38.49 8.74
C LYS A 106 13.99 39.79 9.02
N LYS A 107 12.70 39.71 9.36
CA LYS A 107 11.92 40.89 9.77
C LYS A 107 12.42 41.47 11.09
N LYS A 108 12.64 40.63 12.09
CA LYS A 108 13.19 41.06 13.39
C LYS A 108 14.56 41.72 13.25
N GLU A 109 15.45 41.15 12.43
CA GLU A 109 16.78 41.72 12.15
C GLU A 109 16.68 43.12 11.51
N ARG A 110 15.75 43.29 10.54
CA ARG A 110 15.51 44.60 9.92
C ARG A 110 14.92 45.62 10.87
N GLU A 111 13.99 45.21 11.73
CA GLU A 111 13.36 46.06 12.73
C GLU A 111 14.37 46.49 13.80
N HIS A 112 15.20 45.56 14.28
CA HIS A 112 16.27 45.85 15.23
C HIS A 112 17.27 46.84 14.64
N ASN A 113 17.79 46.57 13.43
CA ASN A 113 18.69 47.50 12.75
C ASN A 113 18.06 48.87 12.53
N ARG A 114 16.75 48.95 12.27
CA ARG A 114 16.04 50.23 12.10
C ARG A 114 15.79 50.98 13.41
N SER A 115 15.76 50.28 14.55
CA SER A 115 15.58 50.87 15.88
C SER A 115 16.88 51.40 16.51
N GLU A 116 18.03 51.00 15.97
CA GLU A 116 19.36 51.44 16.43
C GLU A 116 19.90 52.67 15.68
N PHE A 117 19.16 53.20 14.70
CA PHE A 117 19.41 54.48 14.01
C PHE A 117 18.29 55.48 14.31
#